data_AF-A0A0F9A2F1-F1
#
_entry.id   AF-A0A0F9A2F1-F1
#
_cell.length_a   1.000
_cell.length_b   1.000
_cell.length_c   1.000
_cell.angle_alpha   90.00
_cell.angle_beta   90.00
_cell.angle_gamma   90.00
#
_symmetry.space_group_name_H-M   'P 1'
#
loop_
_entity.id
_entity.type
_entity.pdbx_description
1 polymer ?
#
loop_
_entity_poly.entity_id
_entity_poly.type
_entity_poly.pdbx_seq_one_letter_code
_entity_poly.pdbx_strand_id
1 'polypeptide(L)'
;MTSLILPDITWINDIFNMGEPHKMTFHSITGRTITLDSQGIKRLFSIKYIGEEVLLKEIILTFEPEGKLSCYFAHSWRSKDHPDKIRIIKALEQMKIDVIDPFNGEDDMCSKYNETDYYPNCNYKLGRDIWVKDLSQIREADMFLMWVDSSMPGRFMGTSYELAYAFNLGKHIQIISDLRHPCMAYVLCHGNRQYNTIEDFENQRRIRWK
;
A
#
# COMPACT_ATOMS: atom_id res chain seq x y z
N MET A 1 -21.46 -7.40 34.14
CA MET A 1 -20.86 -8.33 33.15
C MET A 1 -20.44 -7.50 31.96
N THR A 2 -19.14 -7.37 31.75
CA THR A 2 -18.53 -6.61 30.66
C THR A 2 -18.77 -7.33 29.35
N SER A 3 -19.59 -6.73 28.48
CA SER A 3 -19.66 -7.10 27.07
C SER A 3 -18.32 -6.76 26.42
N LEU A 4 -17.53 -7.78 26.10
CA LEU A 4 -16.39 -7.66 25.20
C LEU A 4 -16.94 -7.34 23.81
N ILE A 5 -17.01 -6.04 23.49
CA ILE A 5 -17.18 -5.56 22.12
C ILE A 5 -15.82 -5.76 21.46
N LEU A 6 -15.72 -6.72 20.56
CA LEU A 6 -14.53 -6.92 19.72
C LEU A 6 -14.46 -5.73 18.75
N PRO A 7 -13.43 -4.88 18.81
CA PRO A 7 -13.24 -3.82 17.85
C PRO A 7 -12.86 -4.41 16.49
N ASP A 8 -13.50 -3.88 15.45
CA ASP A 8 -13.10 -3.87 14.05
C ASP A 8 -12.70 -5.22 13.41
N ILE A 9 -13.72 -5.96 12.98
CA ILE A 9 -13.61 -7.00 11.95
C ILE A 9 -13.22 -6.32 10.63
N THR A 10 -11.95 -6.41 10.24
CA THR A 10 -11.43 -5.67 9.08
C THR A 10 -11.73 -6.34 7.73
N TRP A 11 -12.13 -7.61 7.71
CA TRP A 11 -12.65 -8.26 6.51
C TRP A 11 -13.44 -9.53 6.80
N ILE A 12 -14.56 -9.73 6.09
CA ILE A 12 -15.33 -10.98 6.08
C ILE A 12 -15.28 -11.51 4.65
N ASN A 13 -14.77 -12.72 4.47
CA ASN A 13 -14.96 -13.45 3.22
C ASN A 13 -15.79 -14.69 3.51
N ASP A 14 -16.95 -14.77 2.89
CA ASP A 14 -17.84 -15.90 3.02
C ASP A 14 -17.44 -16.95 2.00
N ILE A 15 -16.61 -17.91 2.41
CA ILE A 15 -16.34 -19.11 1.62
C ILE A 15 -17.13 -20.26 2.25
N PHE A 16 -18.09 -20.79 1.51
CA PHE A 16 -18.85 -21.96 1.88
C PHE A 16 -18.23 -23.18 1.20
N ASN A 17 -17.62 -24.07 1.97
CA ASN A 17 -17.26 -25.40 1.48
C ASN A 17 -18.35 -26.39 1.91
N MET A 18 -19.01 -27.00 0.93
CA MET A 18 -19.94 -28.11 1.14
C MET A 18 -19.14 -29.41 1.05
N GLY A 19 -19.12 -30.19 2.14
CA GLY A 19 -18.53 -31.53 2.16
C GLY A 19 -19.58 -32.57 2.53
N GLU A 20 -19.46 -33.79 2.01
CA GLU A 20 -20.36 -34.91 2.36
C GLU A 20 -20.09 -35.41 3.79
N PRO A 21 -21.09 -35.54 4.67
CA PRO A 21 -20.87 -36.03 6.03
C PRO A 21 -20.95 -37.55 6.14
N HIS A 22 -19.92 -38.14 6.71
CA HIS A 22 -20.00 -39.50 7.23
C HIS A 22 -20.74 -39.52 8.58
N LYS A 23 -22.02 -39.93 8.52
CA LYS A 23 -22.90 -40.45 9.58
C LYS A 23 -22.49 -40.18 11.04
N MET A 24 -22.91 -39.03 11.58
CA MET A 24 -23.27 -38.87 13.00
C MET A 24 -24.30 -37.74 13.13
N THR A 25 -25.49 -38.04 13.66
CA THR A 25 -26.54 -37.03 13.90
C THR A 25 -26.21 -36.27 15.17
N PHE A 26 -25.68 -35.05 15.05
CA PHE A 26 -25.42 -34.16 16.17
C PHE A 26 -26.45 -33.03 16.24
N HIS A 27 -27.03 -32.83 17.42
CA HIS A 27 -27.76 -31.60 17.75
C HIS A 27 -26.73 -30.52 18.06
N SER A 28 -26.55 -29.58 17.13
CA SER A 28 -25.70 -28.37 17.19
C SER A 28 -24.48 -28.42 18.13
N ILE A 29 -23.30 -28.71 17.59
CA ILE A 29 -22.04 -28.42 18.28
C ILE A 29 -21.56 -27.03 17.80
N THR A 30 -21.81 -26.00 18.60
CA THR A 30 -21.20 -24.67 18.41
C THR A 30 -19.81 -24.64 19.04
N GLY A 31 -18.86 -25.34 18.41
CA GLY A 31 -17.46 -25.28 18.81
C GLY A 31 -16.77 -24.03 18.22
N ARG A 32 -16.01 -23.30 19.03
CA ARG A 32 -15.02 -22.32 18.55
C ARG A 32 -13.65 -23.00 18.65
N THR A 33 -13.02 -23.24 17.51
CA THR A 33 -11.63 -23.72 17.49
C THR A 33 -10.73 -22.58 17.08
N ILE A 34 -9.71 -22.30 17.89
CA ILE A 34 -8.66 -21.32 17.60
C ILE A 34 -7.41 -22.12 17.27
N THR A 35 -6.94 -21.99 16.04
CA THR A 35 -5.62 -22.50 15.63
C THR A 35 -4.70 -21.32 15.35
N LEU A 36 -3.52 -21.36 15.96
CA LEU A 36 -2.41 -20.46 15.67
C LEU A 36 -1.56 -21.13 14.61
N ASP A 37 -1.46 -20.56 13.42
CA ASP A 37 -0.40 -20.96 12.48
C ASP A 37 0.89 -20.19 12.79
N SER A 38 2.01 -20.64 12.22
CA SER A 38 3.34 -20.07 12.43
C SER A 38 3.48 -18.61 11.98
N GLN A 39 2.42 -18.02 11.41
CA GLN A 39 2.35 -16.63 10.93
C GLN A 39 1.42 -15.77 11.81
N GLY A 40 0.88 -16.31 12.91
CA GLY A 40 0.03 -15.57 13.84
C GLY A 40 -1.40 -15.35 13.34
N ILE A 41 -1.82 -16.00 12.25
CA ILE A 41 -3.18 -15.84 11.71
C ILE A 41 -4.16 -16.61 12.60
N LYS A 42 -5.17 -15.91 13.13
CA LYS A 42 -6.27 -16.56 13.85
C LYS A 42 -7.36 -16.95 12.86
N ARG A 43 -7.55 -18.24 12.66
CA ARG A 43 -8.67 -18.77 11.86
C ARG A 43 -9.81 -19.13 12.79
N LEU A 44 -10.99 -18.58 12.54
CA LEU A 44 -12.19 -18.88 13.29
C LEU A 44 -13.14 -19.66 12.39
N PHE A 45 -13.45 -20.89 12.79
CA PHE A 45 -14.40 -21.72 12.06
C PHE A 45 -15.75 -21.66 12.76
N SER A 46 -16.80 -21.42 12.01
CA SER A 46 -18.17 -21.68 12.45
C SER A 46 -18.69 -22.88 11.68
N ILE A 47 -19.00 -23.96 12.40
CA ILE A 47 -19.54 -25.19 11.83
C ILE A 47 -21.05 -25.18 12.09
N LYS A 48 -21.86 -25.19 11.02
CA LYS A 48 -23.31 -25.30 11.12
C LYS A 48 -23.78 -26.55 10.39
N TYR A 49 -24.51 -27.41 11.08
CA TYR A 49 -25.13 -28.59 10.48
C TYR A 49 -26.57 -28.27 10.06
N ILE A 50 -26.95 -28.60 8.82
CA ILE A 50 -28.32 -28.47 8.31
C ILE A 50 -28.73 -29.85 7.76
N GLY A 51 -29.43 -30.65 8.56
CA GLY A 51 -29.74 -32.03 8.18
C GLY A 51 -28.48 -32.89 8.04
N GLU A 52 -28.30 -33.52 6.89
CA GLU A 52 -27.08 -34.26 6.50
C GLU A 52 -26.08 -33.38 5.75
N GLU A 53 -26.08 -32.07 5.94
CA GLU A 53 -25.10 -31.17 5.31
C GLU A 53 -24.28 -30.45 6.39
N VAL A 54 -22.96 -30.37 6.19
CA VAL A 54 -22.06 -29.56 7.02
C VAL A 54 -21.71 -28.28 6.28
N LEU A 55 -22.11 -27.17 6.86
CA LEU A 55 -21.78 -25.83 6.39
C LEU A 55 -20.59 -25.33 7.21
N LEU A 56 -19.40 -25.42 6.64
CA LEU A 56 -18.19 -24.84 7.24
C LEU A 56 -18.07 -23.40 6.75
N LYS A 57 -18.23 -22.44 7.66
CA LYS A 57 -17.90 -21.04 7.42
C LYS A 57 -16.50 -20.77 7.98
N GLU A 58 -15.55 -20.58 7.08
CA GLU A 58 -14.21 -20.10 7.44
C GLU A 58 -14.26 -18.57 7.60
N ILE A 59 -13.89 -18.08 8.77
CA ILE A 59 -13.68 -16.65 9.04
C ILE A 59 -12.19 -16.48 9.28
N ILE A 60 -11.50 -15.89 8.32
CA ILE A 60 -10.08 -15.55 8.45
C ILE A 60 -9.99 -14.23 9.21
N LEU A 61 -9.45 -14.26 10.44
CA LEU A 61 -9.08 -13.05 11.18
C LEU A 61 -7.59 -12.80 10.94
N THR A 62 -7.28 -11.98 9.94
CA THR A 62 -5.93 -11.43 9.79
C THR A 62 -5.76 -10.32 10.83
N PHE A 63 -4.78 -10.46 11.70
CA PHE A 63 -4.33 -9.33 12.51
C PHE A 63 -3.85 -8.19 11.61
N GLU A 64 -4.03 -6.95 12.05
CA GLU A 64 -3.19 -5.86 11.54
C GLU A 64 -1.72 -6.31 11.69
N PRO A 65 -0.91 -6.28 10.62
CA PRO A 65 0.50 -6.56 10.76
C PRO A 65 1.09 -5.67 11.86
N GLU A 66 1.85 -6.26 12.78
CA GLU A 66 2.45 -5.54 13.91
C GLU A 66 3.44 -4.43 13.46
N GLY A 67 3.78 -4.38 12.16
CA GLY A 67 4.54 -3.31 11.53
C GLY A 67 3.64 -2.34 10.75
N LYS A 68 3.91 -1.05 10.88
CA LYS A 68 3.41 -0.05 9.93
C LYS A 68 4.00 -0.33 8.56
N LEU A 69 3.15 -0.33 7.53
CA LEU A 69 3.62 -0.41 6.14
C LEU A 69 4.40 0.86 5.79
N SER A 70 5.41 0.72 4.96
CA SER A 70 6.23 1.84 4.47
C SER A 70 5.94 2.16 3.01
N CYS A 71 5.86 3.44 2.68
CA CYS A 71 5.57 3.92 1.31
C CYS A 71 6.66 4.88 0.84
N TYR A 72 7.34 4.53 -0.25
CA TYR A 72 8.17 5.50 -0.99
C TYR A 72 7.27 6.45 -1.77
N PHE A 73 7.35 7.74 -1.46
CA PHE A 73 6.51 8.76 -2.07
C PHE A 73 7.26 9.50 -3.19
N ALA A 74 7.10 9.00 -4.41
CA ALA A 74 7.74 9.53 -5.60
C ALA A 74 6.99 10.76 -6.15
N HIS A 75 7.63 11.93 -6.12
CA HIS A 75 7.08 13.17 -6.65
C HIS A 75 8.19 14.11 -7.15
N SER A 76 7.82 15.13 -7.93
CA SER A 76 8.78 16.07 -8.52
C SER A 76 9.46 16.94 -7.45
N TRP A 77 10.75 17.26 -7.63
CA TRP A 77 11.47 18.24 -6.80
C TRP A 77 10.72 19.57 -6.67
N ARG A 78 10.03 20.00 -7.74
CA ARG A 78 9.27 21.26 -7.75
C ARG A 78 8.06 21.23 -6.82
N SER A 79 7.64 20.05 -6.39
CA SER A 79 6.55 19.83 -5.46
C SER A 79 7.01 19.59 -4.01
N LYS A 80 8.33 19.68 -3.73
CA LYS A 80 8.89 19.40 -2.39
C LYS A 80 8.26 20.24 -1.27
N ASP A 81 7.85 21.46 -1.60
CA ASP A 81 7.21 22.40 -0.66
C ASP A 81 5.72 22.62 -0.95
N HIS A 82 5.12 21.81 -1.84
CA HIS A 82 3.74 22.01 -2.25
C HIS A 82 2.75 21.56 -1.16
N PRO A 83 1.69 22.32 -0.85
CA PRO A 83 0.73 21.98 0.20
C PRO A 83 0.04 20.62 -0.02
N ASP A 84 -0.18 20.24 -1.27
CA ASP A 84 -0.76 18.94 -1.59
C ASP A 84 0.15 17.74 -1.23
N LYS A 85 1.47 17.94 -1.21
CA LYS A 85 2.41 16.94 -0.68
C LYS A 85 2.03 16.58 0.76
N ILE A 86 1.78 17.60 1.57
CA ILE A 86 1.42 17.45 2.99
C ILE A 86 0.06 16.75 3.12
N ARG A 87 -0.91 17.05 2.25
CA ARG A 87 -2.21 16.36 2.24
C ARG A 87 -2.05 14.87 1.98
N ILE A 88 -1.27 14.50 0.97
CA ILE A 88 -1.02 13.10 0.61
C ILE A 88 -0.31 12.36 1.76
N ILE A 89 0.72 12.97 2.36
CA ILE A 89 1.43 12.39 3.51
C ILE A 89 0.46 12.14 4.67
N LYS A 90 -0.37 13.12 5.04
CA LYS A 90 -1.36 12.96 6.11
C LYS A 90 -2.36 11.85 5.83
N ALA A 91 -2.81 11.72 4.59
CA ALA A 91 -3.72 10.64 4.19
C ALA A 91 -3.06 9.25 4.35
N LEU A 92 -1.77 9.11 4.00
CA LEU A 92 -1.01 7.88 4.22
C LEU A 92 -0.82 7.58 5.71
N GLU A 93 -0.47 8.59 6.51
CA GLU A 93 -0.30 8.44 7.96
C GLU A 93 -1.59 8.00 8.66
N GLN A 94 -2.76 8.53 8.23
CA GLN A 94 -4.08 8.09 8.70
C GLN A 94 -4.36 6.61 8.37
N MET A 95 -3.77 6.09 7.29
CA MET A 95 -3.82 4.68 6.92
C MET A 95 -2.76 3.84 7.66
N LYS A 96 -2.08 4.41 8.67
CA LYS A 96 -0.96 3.79 9.41
C LYS A 96 0.22 3.41 8.50
N ILE A 97 0.46 4.18 7.45
CA ILE A 97 1.58 4.01 6.53
C ILE A 97 2.67 5.04 6.88
N ASP A 98 3.89 4.57 7.11
CA ASP A 98 5.06 5.43 7.27
C ASP A 98 5.56 5.88 5.89
N VAL A 99 5.76 7.18 5.73
CA VAL A 99 6.11 7.77 4.44
C VAL A 99 7.61 8.02 4.35
N ILE A 100 8.22 7.53 3.27
CA ILE A 100 9.59 7.84 2.89
C ILE A 100 9.52 8.93 1.81
N ASP A 101 9.77 10.18 2.22
CA ASP A 101 9.93 11.32 1.30
C ASP A 101 11.38 11.32 0.76
N PRO A 102 11.59 11.28 -0.57
CA PRO A 102 12.93 11.22 -1.17
C PRO A 102 13.79 12.45 -0.87
N PHE A 103 13.17 13.60 -0.57
CA PHE A 103 13.89 14.84 -0.27
C PHE A 103 14.41 14.88 1.18
N ASN A 104 13.92 14.01 2.06
CA ASN A 104 14.41 13.93 3.44
C ASN A 104 15.90 13.54 3.45
N GLY A 105 16.72 14.36 4.11
CA GLY A 105 18.17 14.15 4.22
C GLY A 105 18.99 14.58 2.99
N GLU A 106 18.38 15.16 1.94
CA GLU A 106 19.15 15.71 0.81
C GLU A 106 20.05 16.88 1.21
N ASP A 107 19.68 17.70 2.21
CA ASP A 107 20.50 18.82 2.68
C ASP A 107 21.85 18.35 3.26
N ASP A 108 21.85 17.25 4.01
CA ASP A 108 23.07 16.62 4.54
C ASP A 108 23.95 16.08 3.40
N MET A 109 23.32 15.53 2.36
CA MET A 109 24.01 15.06 1.18
C MET A 109 24.61 16.23 0.38
N CYS A 110 23.87 17.31 0.17
CA CYS A 110 24.38 18.51 -0.50
C CYS A 110 25.58 19.09 0.24
N SER A 111 25.51 19.14 1.58
CA SER A 111 26.59 19.60 2.45
C SER A 111 27.89 18.79 2.29
N LYS A 112 27.80 17.46 2.13
CA LYS A 112 28.96 16.58 1.85
C LYS A 112 29.73 16.98 0.59
N TYR A 113 29.05 17.60 -0.37
CA TYR A 113 29.62 18.03 -1.65
C TYR A 113 29.89 19.54 -1.75
N ASN A 114 29.73 20.29 -0.66
CA ASN A 114 29.77 21.76 -0.63
C ASN A 114 28.76 22.41 -1.59
N GLU A 115 27.60 21.78 -1.79
CA GLU A 115 26.49 22.32 -2.56
C GLU A 115 25.38 22.76 -1.61
N THR A 116 24.64 23.80 -1.98
CA THR A 116 23.43 24.21 -1.24
C THR A 116 22.18 23.49 -1.72
N ASP A 117 22.18 23.03 -2.96
CA ASP A 117 21.07 22.34 -3.60
C ASP A 117 21.60 21.55 -4.82
N TYR A 118 21.07 20.35 -5.06
CA TYR A 118 21.44 19.53 -6.21
C TYR A 118 20.84 20.04 -7.52
N TYR A 119 19.58 20.46 -7.51
CA TYR A 119 18.80 20.69 -8.73
C TYR A 119 19.25 21.88 -9.62
N PRO A 120 19.86 22.98 -9.11
CA PRO A 120 20.35 24.06 -9.97
C PRO A 120 21.71 23.78 -10.62
N ASN A 121 22.61 23.05 -9.96
CA ASN A 121 23.99 22.84 -10.40
C ASN A 121 24.28 21.44 -10.94
N CYS A 122 23.42 20.45 -10.64
CA CYS A 122 23.48 19.06 -11.12
C CYS A 122 24.86 18.39 -10.99
N ASN A 123 25.51 18.55 -9.83
CA ASN A 123 26.78 17.90 -9.55
C ASN A 123 26.65 16.37 -9.69
N TYR A 124 27.38 15.79 -10.64
CA TYR A 124 27.23 14.38 -11.01
C TYR A 124 27.43 13.41 -9.84
N LYS A 125 28.41 13.66 -8.95
CA LYS A 125 28.68 12.76 -7.82
C LYS A 125 27.57 12.82 -6.78
N LEU A 126 27.11 14.03 -6.47
CA LEU A 126 25.95 14.24 -5.59
C LEU A 126 24.70 13.57 -6.18
N GLY A 127 24.41 13.80 -7.47
CA GLY A 127 23.28 13.18 -8.16
C GLY A 127 23.34 11.66 -8.17
N ARG A 128 24.54 11.08 -8.28
CA ARG A 128 24.73 9.62 -8.19
C ARG A 128 24.43 9.09 -6.79
N ASP A 129 24.85 9.79 -5.74
CA ASP A 129 24.57 9.41 -4.35
C ASP A 129 23.06 9.53 -4.05
N ILE A 130 22.40 10.62 -4.47
CA ILE A 130 20.95 10.80 -4.34
C ILE A 130 20.21 9.64 -5.03
N TRP A 131 20.57 9.36 -6.28
CA TRP A 131 19.98 8.26 -7.02
C TRP A 131 20.16 6.89 -6.34
N VAL A 132 21.34 6.61 -5.77
CA VAL A 132 21.59 5.34 -5.06
C VAL A 132 20.75 5.25 -3.79
N LYS A 133 20.61 6.35 -3.05
CA LYS A 133 19.73 6.45 -1.88
C LYS A 133 18.28 6.15 -2.28
N ASP A 134 17.76 6.83 -3.30
CA ASP A 134 16.37 6.68 -3.75
C ASP A 134 16.06 5.24 -4.14
N LEU A 135 16.95 4.60 -4.91
CA LEU A 135 16.78 3.19 -5.29
C LEU A 135 16.86 2.21 -4.09
N SER A 136 17.57 2.55 -3.02
CA SER A 136 17.58 1.75 -1.77
C SER A 136 16.26 1.92 -1.03
N GLN A 137 15.79 3.15 -0.89
CA GLN A 137 14.53 3.48 -0.23
C GLN A 137 13.33 2.84 -0.94
N ILE A 138 13.29 2.84 -2.28
CA ILE A 138 12.27 2.12 -3.05
C ILE A 138 12.33 0.61 -2.78
N ARG A 139 13.53 0.04 -2.64
CA ARG A 139 13.72 -1.39 -2.38
C ARG A 139 13.24 -1.77 -0.99
N GLU A 140 13.49 -0.92 0.00
CA GLU A 140 13.13 -1.14 1.41
C GLU A 140 11.63 -0.89 1.67
N ALA A 141 11.00 0.02 0.92
CA ALA A 141 9.58 0.33 1.07
C ALA A 141 8.67 -0.86 0.73
N ASP A 142 7.55 -1.01 1.43
CA ASP A 142 6.54 -2.04 1.11
C ASP A 142 5.72 -1.68 -0.14
N MET A 143 5.48 -0.38 -0.33
CA MET A 143 4.70 0.14 -1.44
C MET A 143 5.31 1.40 -2.06
N PHE A 144 4.83 1.73 -3.25
CA PHE A 144 5.27 2.86 -4.03
C PHE A 144 4.06 3.74 -4.39
N LEU A 145 4.14 5.03 -4.06
CA LEU A 145 3.16 6.02 -4.46
C LEU A 145 3.81 7.04 -5.39
N MET A 146 3.29 7.16 -6.60
CA MET A 146 3.66 8.23 -7.54
C MET A 146 2.62 9.34 -7.50
N TRP A 147 3.06 10.59 -7.40
CA TRP A 147 2.19 11.76 -7.60
C TRP A 147 2.74 12.67 -8.71
N VAL A 148 1.89 12.90 -9.71
CA VAL A 148 2.18 13.81 -10.82
C VAL A 148 0.94 14.64 -11.12
N ASP A 149 1.10 15.95 -11.03
CA ASP A 149 0.06 16.95 -11.33
C ASP A 149 0.36 17.61 -12.68
N SER A 150 -0.59 17.56 -13.63
CA SER A 150 -0.43 18.19 -14.94
C SER A 150 -0.28 19.70 -14.90
N SER A 151 -0.76 20.36 -13.85
CA SER A 151 -0.65 21.80 -13.66
C SER A 151 0.76 22.23 -13.25
N MET A 152 1.57 21.31 -12.71
CA MET A 152 2.93 21.61 -12.29
C MET A 152 3.90 21.55 -13.48
N PRO A 153 4.65 22.63 -13.75
CA PRO A 153 5.62 22.62 -14.83
C PRO A 153 6.76 21.66 -14.49
N GLY A 154 7.01 20.64 -15.32
CA GLY A 154 8.13 19.72 -15.11
C GLY A 154 7.94 18.39 -15.85
N ARG A 155 9.04 17.77 -16.26
CA ARG A 155 9.00 16.41 -16.80
C ARG A 155 9.09 15.43 -15.63
N PHE A 156 8.12 14.52 -15.51
CA PHE A 156 8.09 13.45 -14.50
C PHE A 156 9.05 12.29 -14.85
N MET A 157 10.19 12.60 -15.48
CA MET A 157 11.10 11.61 -16.01
C MET A 157 11.75 10.77 -14.89
N GLY A 158 12.24 11.43 -13.83
CA GLY A 158 12.80 10.74 -12.65
C GLY A 158 11.78 9.79 -12.02
N THR A 159 10.60 10.32 -11.71
CA THR A 159 9.47 9.57 -11.17
C THR A 159 9.03 8.40 -12.07
N SER A 160 9.15 8.53 -13.40
CA SER A 160 8.86 7.42 -14.33
C SER A 160 9.89 6.30 -14.26
N TYR A 161 11.17 6.62 -14.08
CA TYR A 161 12.22 5.61 -13.88
C TYR A 161 12.04 4.89 -12.55
N GLU A 162 11.71 5.63 -11.49
CA GLU A 162 11.40 5.07 -10.17
C GLU A 162 10.18 4.15 -10.24
N LEU A 163 9.12 4.55 -10.96
CA LEU A 163 7.94 3.72 -11.19
C LEU A 163 8.29 2.39 -11.86
N ALA A 164 9.08 2.43 -12.92
CA ALA A 164 9.50 1.22 -13.63
C ALA A 164 10.37 0.31 -12.74
N TYR A 165 11.27 0.89 -11.94
CA TYR A 165 12.08 0.15 -10.99
C TYR A 165 11.24 -0.49 -9.88
N ALA A 166 10.31 0.25 -9.28
CA ALA A 166 9.37 -0.25 -8.27
C ALA A 166 8.50 -1.40 -8.82
N PHE A 167 8.04 -1.28 -10.07
CA PHE A 167 7.27 -2.34 -10.73
C PHE A 167 8.08 -3.63 -10.91
N ASN A 168 9.34 -3.52 -11.35
CA ASN A 168 10.24 -4.67 -11.49
C ASN A 168 10.55 -5.36 -10.15
N LEU A 169 10.49 -4.62 -9.04
CA LEU A 169 10.62 -5.16 -7.68
C LEU A 169 9.32 -5.79 -7.15
N GLY A 170 8.23 -5.77 -7.92
CA GLY A 170 6.93 -6.31 -7.51
C GLY A 170 6.25 -5.48 -6.41
N LYS A 171 6.58 -4.19 -6.29
CA LYS A 171 5.96 -3.31 -5.29
C LYS A 171 4.49 -3.10 -5.58
N HIS A 172 3.70 -2.92 -4.53
CA HIS A 172 2.34 -2.42 -4.66
C HIS A 172 2.37 -0.95 -5.09
N ILE A 173 1.83 -0.66 -6.27
CA ILE A 173 1.91 0.67 -6.89
C ILE A 173 0.58 1.40 -6.79
N GLN A 174 0.64 2.64 -6.32
CA GLN A 174 -0.43 3.61 -6.39
C GLN A 174 0.04 4.85 -7.17
N ILE A 175 -0.86 5.45 -7.94
CA ILE A 175 -0.57 6.63 -8.77
C ILE A 175 -1.66 7.68 -8.54
N ILE A 176 -1.28 8.91 -8.22
CA ILE A 176 -2.16 10.07 -8.20
C ILE A 176 -1.76 10.93 -9.38
N SER A 177 -2.56 10.90 -10.44
CA SER A 177 -2.33 11.75 -11.60
C SER A 177 -3.58 11.88 -12.46
N ASP A 178 -3.85 13.11 -12.88
CA ASP A 178 -4.82 13.47 -13.91
C ASP A 178 -4.30 13.17 -15.33
N LEU A 179 -2.99 12.92 -15.46
CA LEU A 179 -2.38 12.49 -16.71
C LEU A 179 -2.73 11.04 -17.04
N ARG A 180 -2.91 10.81 -18.35
CA ARG A 180 -3.10 9.48 -18.94
C ARG A 180 -1.87 9.11 -19.76
N HIS A 181 -0.75 8.87 -19.09
CA HIS A 181 0.49 8.48 -19.78
C HIS A 181 0.62 6.96 -19.92
N PRO A 182 1.05 6.42 -21.09
CA PRO A 182 1.17 4.97 -21.28
C PRO A 182 2.04 4.25 -20.25
N CYS A 183 3.11 4.89 -19.75
CA CYS A 183 3.96 4.29 -18.70
C CYS A 183 3.19 3.96 -17.41
N MET A 184 2.16 4.74 -17.07
CA MET A 184 1.29 4.48 -15.92
C MET A 184 0.39 3.29 -16.21
N ALA A 185 -0.16 3.19 -17.42
CA ALA A 185 -1.03 2.08 -17.80
C ALA A 185 -0.33 0.71 -17.71
N TYR A 186 0.95 0.63 -18.07
CA TYR A 186 1.72 -0.63 -18.04
C TYR A 186 1.87 -1.24 -16.64
N VAL A 187 1.80 -0.43 -15.59
CA VAL A 187 1.96 -0.92 -14.21
C VAL A 187 0.62 -1.19 -13.51
N LEU A 188 -0.53 -0.92 -14.15
CA LEU A 188 -1.86 -1.12 -13.58
C LEU A 188 -2.33 -2.58 -13.73
N CYS A 189 -1.59 -3.50 -13.11
CA CYS A 189 -1.98 -4.90 -12.96
C CYS A 189 -2.86 -5.11 -11.72
N HIS A 190 -3.29 -6.36 -11.48
CA HIS A 190 -4.11 -6.70 -10.32
C HIS A 190 -3.43 -6.26 -9.01
N GLY A 191 -4.14 -5.48 -8.20
CA GLY A 191 -3.62 -4.88 -6.97
C GLY A 191 -3.22 -3.41 -7.11
N ASN A 192 -2.61 -3.01 -8.23
CA ASN A 192 -2.13 -1.64 -8.44
C ASN A 192 -3.27 -0.67 -8.78
N ARG A 193 -3.11 0.62 -8.44
CA ARG A 193 -4.20 1.61 -8.48
C ARG A 193 -3.76 2.95 -9.05
N GLN A 194 -4.71 3.63 -9.71
CA GLN A 194 -4.58 5.04 -10.08
C GLN A 194 -5.81 5.85 -9.61
N TYR A 195 -5.55 7.09 -9.21
CA TYR A 195 -6.49 8.14 -8.81
C TYR A 195 -6.24 9.38 -9.67
N ASN A 196 -7.30 10.13 -10.02
CA ASN A 196 -7.19 11.30 -10.91
C ASN A 196 -6.78 12.52 -10.08
N THR A 197 -7.29 12.59 -8.86
CA THR A 197 -7.05 13.69 -7.94
C THR A 197 -6.67 13.17 -6.57
N ILE A 198 -6.20 14.07 -5.72
CA ILE A 198 -5.88 13.78 -4.32
C ILE A 198 -7.16 13.44 -3.55
N GLU A 199 -8.27 14.11 -3.84
CA GLU A 199 -9.57 13.80 -3.23
C GLU A 199 -10.03 12.38 -3.58
N ASP A 200 -9.79 11.92 -4.81
CA ASP A 200 -10.07 10.53 -5.18
C ASP A 200 -9.21 9.54 -4.38
N PHE A 201 -7.94 9.87 -4.14
CA PHE A 201 -7.04 9.09 -3.30
C PHE A 201 -7.50 9.06 -1.83
N GLU A 202 -7.76 10.23 -1.23
CA GLU A 202 -8.24 10.39 0.15
C GLU A 202 -9.54 9.59 0.39
N ASN A 203 -10.45 9.60 -0.59
CA ASN A 203 -11.73 8.89 -0.52
C ASN A 203 -11.70 7.47 -1.08
N GLN A 204 -10.53 6.95 -1.47
CA GLN A 204 -10.33 5.65 -2.11
C GLN A 204 -11.23 5.40 -3.34
N ARG A 205 -11.60 6.45 -4.08
CA ARG A 205 -12.43 6.39 -5.28
C ARG A 205 -11.59 5.92 -6.47
N ARG A 206 -11.87 4.70 -6.91
CA ARG A 206 -11.09 4.03 -7.98
C ARG A 206 -11.49 4.53 -9.36
N ILE A 207 -10.51 4.64 -10.24
CA ILE A 207 -10.76 4.79 -11.68
C ILE A 207 -10.74 3.42 -12.34
N ARG A 208 -11.72 3.18 -13.21
CA ARG A 208 -11.60 2.16 -14.25
C ARG A 208 -11.08 2.87 -15.50
N TRP A 209 -9.87 2.55 -15.94
CA TRP A 209 -9.46 2.87 -17.31
C TRP A 209 -10.46 2.18 -18.24
N LYS A 210 -11.17 2.96 -19.05
CA LYS A 210 -12.12 2.47 -20.05
C LYS A 210 -11.39 2.20 -21.36
#